data_AF-A0A9E2R5M6-F1
#
_entry.id   AF-A0A9E2R5M6-F1
#
_cell.length_a   1.000
_cell.length_b   1.000
_cell.length_c   1.000
_cell.angle_alpha   90.00
_cell.angle_beta   90.00
_cell.angle_gamma   90.00
#
_symmetry.space_group_name_H-M   'P 1'
#
loop_
_entity.id
_entity.type
_entity.pdbx_description
1 polymer ?
#
loop_
_entity_poly.entity_id
_entity_poly.type
_entity_poly.pdbx_seq_one_letter_code
_entity_poly.pdbx_strand_id
1 'polypeptide(L)'
;EIFPGDTLFTYVYLDPVNPPQEIMLTWKDRCWEHRAYWGADLIPWGADGTSDRRYMGPLPPAGQWVKLAVPAHQLMLEGAKLSGMGFILYDGLATWDYSGRSNP
;
A
#
# COMPACT_ATOMS: atom_id res chain seq x y z
N GLU A 1 12.18 -9.68 7.13
CA GLU A 1 11.28 -10.14 8.21
C GLU A 1 10.50 -8.95 8.71
N ILE A 2 9.25 -9.18 9.08
CA ILE A 2 8.34 -8.20 9.66
C ILE A 2 8.11 -8.61 11.11
N PHE A 3 8.29 -7.68 12.04
CA PHE A 3 8.15 -7.93 13.46
C PHE A 3 6.80 -7.40 13.98
N PRO A 4 6.30 -7.93 15.12
CA PRO A 4 5.13 -7.36 15.77
C PRO A 4 5.31 -5.85 16.02
N GLY A 5 4.30 -5.06 15.67
CA GLY A 5 4.33 -3.60 15.78
C GLY A 5 4.97 -2.85 14.59
N ASP A 6 5.60 -3.55 13.64
CA ASP A 6 6.16 -2.91 12.45
C ASP A 6 5.06 -2.20 11.63
N THR A 7 5.42 -1.06 11.07
CA THR A 7 4.64 -0.34 10.06
C THR A 7 5.38 -0.39 8.73
N LEU A 8 4.71 -0.89 7.70
CA LEU A 8 5.19 -0.86 6.32
C LEU A 8 4.93 0.52 5.75
N PHE A 9 5.87 1.06 4.97
CA PHE A 9 5.70 2.38 4.37
C PHE A 9 6.28 2.46 2.96
N THR A 10 5.74 3.41 2.20
CA THR A 10 6.19 3.80 0.87
C THR A 10 5.93 5.28 0.67
N TYR A 11 6.87 6.00 0.05
CA TYR A 11 6.62 7.37 -0.40
C TYR A 11 5.99 7.37 -1.79
N VAL A 12 4.98 8.22 -1.98
CA VAL A 12 4.30 8.41 -3.27
C VAL A 12 4.13 9.90 -3.57
N TYR A 13 4.29 10.26 -4.84
CA TYR A 13 3.91 11.55 -5.40
C TYR A 13 2.81 11.31 -6.43
N LEU A 14 1.60 11.81 -6.18
CA LEU A 14 0.52 11.77 -7.17
C LEU A 14 0.62 12.98 -8.09
N ASP A 15 0.48 12.75 -9.39
CA ASP A 15 0.48 13.82 -10.38
C ASP A 15 -0.71 14.78 -10.14
N PRO A 16 -0.48 16.11 -10.00
CA PRO A 16 -1.55 17.06 -9.71
C PRO A 16 -2.46 17.36 -10.91
N VAL A 17 -2.01 17.06 -12.14
CA VAL A 17 -2.76 17.27 -13.38
C VAL A 17 -3.53 16.01 -13.77
N ASN A 18 -2.95 14.84 -13.52
CA ASN A 18 -3.51 13.53 -13.85
C ASN A 18 -3.41 12.55 -12.65
N PRO A 19 -4.08 12.83 -11.52
CA PRO A 19 -4.01 11.97 -10.34
C PRO A 19 -4.71 10.63 -10.60
N PRO A 20 -4.24 9.53 -9.99
CA PRO A 20 -4.95 8.26 -10.06
C PRO A 20 -6.28 8.32 -9.32
N GLN A 21 -7.18 7.39 -9.63
CA GLN A 21 -8.44 7.21 -8.88
C GLN A 21 -8.28 6.24 -7.70
N GLU A 22 -7.30 5.35 -7.78
CA GLU A 22 -6.91 4.45 -6.72
C GLU A 22 -5.42 4.16 -6.80
N ILE A 23 -4.78 4.01 -5.65
CA ILE A 23 -3.44 3.42 -5.55
C ILE A 23 -3.47 2.23 -4.60
N MET A 24 -2.65 1.22 -4.88
CA MET A 24 -2.56 0.00 -4.10
C MET A 24 -1.11 -0.44 -3.94
N LEU A 25 -0.76 -0.78 -2.70
CA LEU A 25 0.47 -1.47 -2.36
C LEU A 25 0.15 -2.94 -2.11
N THR A 26 0.98 -3.83 -2.65
CA THR A 26 0.90 -5.27 -2.38
C THR A 26 2.25 -5.78 -1.89
N TRP A 27 2.21 -6.70 -0.94
CA TRP A 27 3.40 -7.38 -0.44
C TRP A 27 3.29 -8.88 -0.72
N LYS A 28 4.44 -9.49 -0.99
CA LYS A 28 4.56 -10.92 -1.22
C LYS A 28 5.29 -11.57 -0.07
N ASP A 29 4.69 -12.58 0.54
CA ASP A 29 5.37 -13.53 1.41
C ASP A 29 5.45 -14.91 0.71
N ARG A 30 4.60 -15.87 1.08
CA ARG A 30 4.28 -17.11 0.35
C ARG A 30 3.18 -16.87 -0.70
N CYS A 31 2.34 -15.86 -0.51
CA CYS A 31 1.27 -15.47 -1.45
C CYS A 31 1.28 -13.96 -1.68
N TRP A 32 0.28 -13.44 -2.40
CA TRP A 32 0.14 -11.99 -2.68
C TRP A 32 -1.03 -11.36 -1.92
N GLU A 33 -1.69 -12.10 -1.05
CA GLU A 33 -2.93 -11.71 -0.37
C GLU A 33 -2.71 -10.74 0.81
N HIS A 34 -1.86 -9.75 0.57
CA HIS A 34 -1.50 -8.67 1.49
C HIS A 34 -1.51 -7.36 0.72
N ARG A 35 -2.63 -6.65 0.74
CA ARG A 35 -2.82 -5.43 -0.05
C ARG A 35 -3.47 -4.33 0.77
N ALA A 36 -2.97 -3.12 0.56
CA ALA A 36 -3.51 -1.90 1.13
C ALA A 36 -3.80 -0.92 0.00
N TYR A 37 -4.95 -0.27 0.03
CA TYR A 37 -5.36 0.65 -1.03
C TYR A 37 -5.90 1.96 -0.49
N TRP A 38 -5.80 3.00 -1.32
CA TRP A 38 -6.34 4.33 -1.11
C TRP A 38 -7.12 4.77 -2.33
N GLY A 39 -8.31 5.35 -2.13
CA GLY A 39 -9.15 5.84 -3.23
C GLY A 39 -10.41 5.00 -3.46
N ALA A 40 -10.77 4.80 -4.72
CA ALA A 40 -12.14 4.47 -5.15
C ALA A 40 -12.52 2.97 -5.17
N ASP A 41 -11.65 2.05 -4.76
CA ASP A 41 -11.87 0.58 -4.79
C ASP A 41 -12.25 0.03 -6.18
N LEU A 42 -11.44 0.37 -7.19
CA LEU A 42 -11.57 -0.03 -8.58
C LEU A 42 -10.70 -1.24 -8.96
N ILE A 43 -9.72 -1.64 -8.14
CA ILE A 43 -8.87 -2.81 -8.35
C ILE A 43 -9.47 -4.04 -7.64
N PRO A 44 -10.11 -4.99 -8.36
CA PRO A 44 -10.93 -6.05 -7.77
C PRO A 44 -10.09 -7.28 -7.37
N TRP A 45 -8.96 -7.07 -6.71
CA TRP A 45 -8.07 -8.15 -6.28
C TRP A 45 -8.27 -8.45 -4.80
N GLY A 46 -8.77 -9.65 -4.51
CA GLY A 46 -9.01 -10.10 -3.15
C GLY A 46 -10.32 -9.60 -2.55
N ALA A 47 -10.54 -9.93 -1.28
CA ALA A 47 -11.74 -9.56 -0.53
C ALA A 47 -11.55 -8.26 0.26
N ASP A 48 -12.39 -7.25 0.02
CA ASP A 48 -12.35 -5.99 0.77
C ASP A 48 -12.59 -6.18 2.28
N GLY A 49 -11.96 -5.30 3.07
CA GLY A 49 -11.99 -5.32 4.52
C GLY A 49 -11.05 -6.35 5.16
N THR A 50 -10.41 -7.21 4.36
CA THR A 50 -9.48 -8.26 4.82
C THR A 50 -8.02 -7.86 4.57
N SER A 51 -7.06 -8.72 4.92
CA SER A 51 -5.64 -8.51 4.57
C SER A 51 -5.41 -8.51 3.06
N ASP A 52 -6.28 -9.21 2.33
CA ASP A 52 -6.19 -9.41 0.89
C ASP A 52 -6.50 -8.13 0.10
N ARG A 53 -7.28 -7.22 0.73
CA ARG A 53 -7.59 -5.88 0.25
C ARG A 53 -8.07 -4.99 1.40
N ARG A 54 -7.18 -4.14 1.91
CA ARG A 54 -7.42 -3.28 3.06
C ARG A 54 -7.57 -1.81 2.67
N TYR A 55 -8.72 -1.21 2.96
CA TYR A 55 -8.92 0.23 2.79
C TYR A 55 -8.12 1.03 3.82
N MET A 56 -7.28 1.95 3.34
CA MET A 56 -6.44 2.82 4.17
C MET A 56 -6.89 4.29 4.16
N GLY A 57 -7.92 4.63 3.38
CA GLY A 57 -8.49 5.97 3.31
C GLY A 57 -8.60 6.54 1.90
N PRO A 58 -8.99 7.82 1.76
CA PRO A 58 -9.01 8.50 0.47
C PRO A 58 -7.58 8.61 -0.10
N LEU A 59 -7.47 8.98 -1.38
CA LEU A 59 -6.18 9.30 -1.99
C LEU A 59 -5.43 10.37 -1.17
N PRO A 60 -4.11 10.23 -1.01
CA PRO A 60 -3.31 11.29 -0.42
C PRO A 60 -3.33 12.57 -1.30
N PRO A 61 -2.98 13.73 -0.73
CA PRO A 61 -2.87 14.96 -1.51
C PRO A 61 -1.91 14.83 -2.71
N ALA A 62 -2.34 15.28 -3.88
CA ALA A 62 -1.49 15.33 -5.07
C ALA A 62 -0.51 16.51 -5.06
N GLY A 63 0.49 16.46 -5.93
CA GLY A 63 1.47 17.53 -6.09
C GLY A 63 2.55 17.58 -4.99
N GLN A 64 2.58 16.60 -4.08
CA GLN A 64 3.56 16.53 -2.99
C GLN A 64 3.91 15.07 -2.66
N TRP A 65 5.07 14.87 -2.03
CA TRP A 65 5.47 13.59 -1.50
C TRP A 65 4.72 13.27 -0.21
N VAL A 66 4.04 12.13 -0.19
CA VAL A 66 3.32 11.63 0.98
C VAL A 66 3.86 10.27 1.37
N LYS A 67 4.10 10.08 2.69
CA LYS A 67 4.44 8.78 3.25
C LYS A 67 3.16 7.99 3.51
N LEU A 68 2.95 6.95 2.73
CA LEU A 68 1.92 5.94 3.03
C LEU A 68 2.43 5.04 4.15
N ALA A 69 1.56 4.72 5.10
CA ALA A 69 1.89 3.89 6.25
C ALA A 69 0.78 2.86 6.50
N VAL A 70 1.17 1.60 6.62
CA VAL A 70 0.26 0.47 6.85
C VAL A 70 0.77 -0.37 8.02
N PRO A 71 0.05 -0.44 9.14
CA PRO A 71 0.41 -1.32 10.24
C PRO A 71 0.39 -2.79 9.79
N ALA A 72 1.47 -3.54 10.05
CA ALA A 72 1.62 -4.91 9.55
C ALA A 72 0.51 -5.86 10.03
N HIS A 73 -0.02 -5.66 11.24
CA HIS A 73 -1.12 -6.48 11.78
C HIS A 73 -2.40 -6.39 10.94
N GLN A 74 -2.65 -5.26 10.25
CA GLN A 74 -3.84 -5.11 9.41
C GLN A 74 -3.78 -5.97 8.15
N LEU A 75 -2.58 -6.38 7.75
CA LEU A 75 -2.32 -7.22 6.58
C LEU A 75 -1.91 -8.64 6.96
N MET A 76 -1.99 -9.03 8.24
CA MET A 76 -1.50 -10.33 8.74
C MET A 76 -0.04 -10.63 8.35
N LEU A 77 0.81 -9.59 8.32
CA LEU A 77 2.21 -9.71 7.92
C LEU A 77 3.19 -9.82 9.09
N GLU A 78 2.75 -9.69 10.34
CA GLU A 78 3.64 -9.83 11.50
C GLU A 78 4.21 -11.26 11.58
N GLY A 79 5.53 -11.38 11.71
CA GLY A 79 6.27 -12.63 11.63
C GLY A 79 6.57 -13.11 10.20
N ALA A 80 6.06 -12.43 9.17
CA ALA A 80 6.27 -12.84 7.78
C ALA A 80 7.68 -12.49 7.28
N LYS A 81 8.16 -13.28 6.34
CA LYS A 81 9.35 -12.97 5.54
C LYS A 81 8.91 -12.57 4.14
N LEU A 82 8.95 -11.26 3.89
CA LEU A 82 8.61 -10.73 2.58
C LEU A 82 9.68 -11.10 1.53
N SER A 83 9.21 -11.43 0.33
CA SER A 83 10.00 -11.75 -0.85
C SER A 83 9.73 -10.84 -2.04
N GLY A 84 8.76 -9.92 -1.93
CA GLY A 84 8.43 -8.98 -2.99
C GLY A 84 7.45 -7.89 -2.55
N MET A 85 7.32 -6.89 -3.40
CA MET A 85 6.40 -5.76 -3.24
C MET A 85 5.94 -5.30 -4.63
N GLY A 86 4.70 -4.83 -4.73
CA GLY A 86 4.15 -4.26 -5.95
C GLY A 86 3.52 -2.89 -5.68
N PHE A 87 3.59 -2.04 -6.69
CA PHE A 87 3.06 -0.69 -6.71
C PHE A 87 2.07 -0.58 -7.86
N ILE A 88 0.80 -0.37 -7.55
CA ILE A 88 -0.29 -0.40 -8.51
C ILE A 88 -1.07 0.90 -8.41
N LEU A 89 -1.55 1.38 -9.55
CA LEU A 89 -2.48 2.48 -9.64
C LEU A 89 -3.58 2.13 -10.64
N TYR A 90 -4.74 2.74 -10.45
CA TYR A 90 -5.84 2.70 -11.40
C TYR A 90 -6.06 4.11 -11.96
N ASP A 91 -5.85 4.24 -13.27
CA ASP A 91 -5.90 5.50 -14.01
C ASP A 91 -4.86 6.54 -13.51
N GLY A 92 -4.56 7.55 -14.30
CA GLY A 92 -3.64 8.62 -13.88
C GLY A 92 -2.15 8.23 -13.74
N LEU A 93 -1.41 9.02 -12.96
CA LEU A 93 0.04 8.92 -12.80
C LEU A 93 0.48 9.09 -11.34
N ALA A 94 1.44 8.25 -10.94
CA ALA A 94 2.11 8.37 -9.66
C ALA A 94 3.59 8.01 -9.80
N THR A 95 4.43 8.65 -8.99
CA THR A 95 5.83 8.27 -8.80
C THR A 95 6.01 7.69 -7.41
N TRP A 96 6.71 6.57 -7.33
CA TRP A 96 6.97 5.85 -6.07
C TRP A 96 8.44 6.02 -5.68
N ASP A 97 8.68 6.10 -4.38
CA ASP A 97 10.03 6.22 -3.83
C ASP A 97 10.15 5.36 -2.56
N TYR A 98 11.19 5.62 -1.76
CA TYR A 98 11.67 4.89 -0.61
C TYR A 98 10.58 4.08 0.12
N SER A 99 10.80 2.77 0.15
CA SER A 99 9.88 1.81 0.77
C SER A 99 10.63 0.99 1.80
N GLY A 100 9.93 0.60 2.86
CA GLY A 100 10.53 -0.17 3.93
C GLY A 100 9.56 -0.46 5.06
N ARG A 101 10.15 -0.74 6.21
CA ARG A 101 9.43 -0.91 7.47
C ARG A 101 10.08 -0.06 8.54
N SER A 102 9.28 0.40 9.49
CA SER A 102 9.73 1.10 10.68
C SER A 102 9.06 0.48 11.89
N ASN A 103 9.81 0.36 12.98
CA ASN A 103 9.28 0.07 14.31
C ASN A 103 9.47 1.36 15.15
N PRO A 104 8.48 1.79 15.95
CA PRO A 104 8.70 2.85 16.93
C PRO A 104 9.87 2.56 17.88
#